data_AF-A0A1G1ME06-F1
#
_entry.id   AF-A0A1G1ME06-F1
#
_cell.length_a   1.000
_cell.length_b   1.000
_cell.length_c   1.000
_cell.angle_alpha   90.00
_cell.angle_beta   90.00
_cell.angle_gamma   90.00
#
_symmetry.space_group_name_H-M   'P 1'
#
loop_
_entity.id
_entity.type
_entity.pdbx_description
1 polymer ?
#
loop_
_entity_poly.entity_id
_entity_poly.type
_entity_poly.pdbx_seq_one_letter_code
_entity_poly.pdbx_strand_id
1 'polypeptide(L)'
;MKNQYSINNSNQLIIRPPKSKVALPVNGSFSIDNDNRLSYWLNETLTWRKQYALPPKVIFKGVWNLDANHDLTLILDKNKNQFQGDILTIKGNIISGDTDILAFQVKSYDRDGLLDIRILKLNITLFADESNRLCFMIKKLQPDILTLEGSWQINDNQQIIYEYQRTDLETKVKISNTLIFRGFWQITSVNKLTYILKHGSDSRFDFRAQIETPTIYPQEGLIKYRIGIGVKKSKAYHHKVISLYGTWKFNRRLTLIYQMNYGPGEIYDIEFGAEVNFNKADKLEFSLTNQKKEPLGLRLNFTHRFLKKLDAETYLRLEKAKEEAKASLGIRLPF
;
A
#
# COMPACT_ATOMS: atom_id res chain seq x y z
N MET A 1 -19.26 -36.74 -3.24
CA MET A 1 -18.19 -37.27 -4.11
C MET A 1 -17.29 -36.08 -4.44
N LYS A 2 -15.96 -36.17 -4.25
CA LYS A 2 -15.06 -35.01 -4.37
C LYS A 2 -14.50 -34.90 -5.78
N ASN A 3 -14.53 -33.70 -6.34
CA ASN A 3 -13.89 -33.41 -7.62
C ASN A 3 -12.51 -32.78 -7.37
N GLN A 4 -11.55 -33.05 -8.24
CA GLN A 4 -10.33 -32.26 -8.31
C GLN A 4 -10.54 -31.07 -9.23
N TYR A 5 -9.99 -29.93 -8.85
CA TYR A 5 -10.14 -28.68 -9.58
C TYR A 5 -8.78 -28.12 -9.98
N SER A 6 -8.69 -27.62 -11.21
CA SER A 6 -7.51 -26.90 -11.70
C SER A 6 -7.93 -25.85 -12.72
N ILE A 7 -7.04 -24.92 -13.05
CA ILE A 7 -7.28 -23.91 -14.09
C ILE A 7 -6.29 -24.16 -15.24
N ASN A 8 -6.76 -24.12 -16.48
CA ASN A 8 -5.90 -24.27 -17.66
C ASN A 8 -5.18 -22.95 -18.01
N ASN A 9 -4.37 -22.95 -19.07
CA ASN A 9 -3.64 -21.74 -19.50
C ASN A 9 -4.54 -20.59 -19.99
N SER A 10 -5.76 -20.90 -20.42
CA SER A 10 -6.76 -19.94 -20.89
C SER A 10 -7.71 -19.47 -19.79
N ASN A 11 -7.33 -19.65 -18.52
CA ASN A 11 -8.16 -19.32 -17.35
C ASN A 11 -9.54 -20.00 -17.32
N GLN A 12 -9.65 -21.20 -17.88
CA GLN A 12 -10.84 -22.02 -17.83
C GLN A 12 -10.76 -23.03 -16.68
N LEU A 13 -11.87 -23.25 -15.98
CA LEU A 13 -11.97 -24.27 -14.95
C LEU A 13 -11.93 -25.67 -15.58
N ILE A 14 -11.05 -26.52 -15.06
CA ILE A 14 -11.03 -27.96 -15.31
C ILE A 14 -11.58 -28.67 -14.08
N ILE A 15 -12.56 -29.54 -14.29
CA ILE A 15 -13.11 -30.43 -13.25
C ILE A 15 -12.73 -31.87 -13.60
N ARG A 16 -12.11 -32.59 -12.66
CA ARG A 16 -11.94 -34.05 -12.76
C ARG A 16 -12.88 -34.75 -11.78
N PRO A 17 -13.94 -35.42 -12.28
CA PRO A 17 -14.83 -36.21 -11.43
C PRO A 17 -14.08 -37.34 -10.71
N PRO A 18 -14.56 -37.77 -9.54
CA PRO A 18 -13.92 -38.86 -8.80
C PRO A 18 -13.89 -40.13 -9.62
N LYS A 19 -12.76 -40.84 -9.58
CA LYS A 19 -12.51 -42.09 -10.31
C LYS A 19 -12.54 -41.96 -11.84
N SER A 20 -12.66 -40.74 -12.38
CA SER A 20 -12.54 -40.48 -13.81
C SER A 20 -11.13 -40.01 -14.14
N LYS A 21 -10.57 -40.51 -15.25
CA LYS A 21 -9.35 -39.95 -15.85
C LYS A 21 -9.66 -38.75 -16.76
N VAL A 22 -10.94 -38.50 -17.04
CA VAL A 22 -11.37 -37.43 -17.96
C VAL A 22 -11.35 -36.09 -17.24
N ALA A 23 -10.58 -35.16 -17.78
CA ALA A 23 -10.59 -33.76 -17.41
C ALA A 23 -11.68 -33.04 -18.22
N LEU A 24 -12.61 -32.39 -17.53
CA LEU A 24 -13.71 -31.66 -18.15
C LEU A 24 -13.37 -30.16 -18.13
N PRO A 25 -12.94 -29.55 -19.25
CA PRO A 25 -12.90 -28.10 -19.36
C PRO A 25 -14.33 -27.57 -19.38
N VAL A 26 -14.64 -26.59 -18.54
CA VAL A 26 -16.02 -26.11 -18.35
C VAL A 26 -16.17 -24.69 -18.88
N ASN A 27 -17.23 -24.42 -19.64
CA ASN A 27 -17.57 -23.07 -20.05
C ASN A 27 -18.17 -22.30 -18.86
N GLY A 28 -17.71 -21.08 -18.66
CA GLY A 28 -18.11 -20.31 -17.50
C GLY A 28 -17.18 -19.17 -17.17
N SER A 29 -17.32 -18.64 -15.97
CA SER A 29 -16.57 -17.46 -15.56
C SER A 29 -16.29 -17.37 -14.06
N PHE A 30 -15.12 -16.83 -13.73
CA PHE A 30 -14.75 -16.53 -12.37
C PHE A 30 -15.38 -15.22 -11.88
N SER A 31 -15.78 -15.22 -10.61
CA SER A 31 -16.18 -14.03 -9.86
C SER A 31 -15.77 -14.17 -8.40
N ILE A 32 -15.52 -13.04 -7.75
CA ILE A 32 -15.25 -12.96 -6.30
C ILE A 32 -16.50 -12.39 -5.65
N ASP A 33 -16.96 -13.03 -4.57
CA ASP A 33 -18.09 -12.52 -3.79
C ASP A 33 -17.65 -11.59 -2.65
N ASN A 34 -18.61 -11.06 -1.89
CA ASN A 34 -18.33 -10.10 -0.81
C ASN A 34 -17.49 -10.70 0.33
N ASP A 35 -17.46 -12.01 0.47
CA ASP A 35 -16.66 -12.74 1.47
C ASP A 35 -15.27 -13.10 0.93
N ASN A 36 -14.86 -12.51 -0.20
CA ASN A 36 -13.63 -12.82 -0.92
C ASN A 36 -13.51 -14.29 -1.33
N ARG A 37 -14.63 -15.00 -1.54
CA ARG A 37 -14.59 -16.37 -2.04
C ARG A 37 -14.59 -16.37 -3.55
N LEU A 38 -13.68 -17.16 -4.11
CA LEU A 38 -13.69 -17.43 -5.54
C LEU A 38 -14.91 -18.29 -5.88
N SER A 39 -15.60 -17.92 -6.94
CA SER A 39 -16.68 -18.72 -7.49
C SER A 39 -16.58 -18.81 -9.01
N TYR A 40 -17.08 -19.91 -9.55
CA TYR A 40 -17.17 -20.15 -10.98
C TYR A 40 -18.61 -20.42 -11.37
N TRP A 41 -19.14 -19.61 -12.28
CA TRP A 41 -20.47 -19.79 -12.86
C TRP A 41 -20.38 -20.65 -14.11
N LEU A 42 -21.08 -21.78 -14.12
CA LEU A 42 -21.08 -22.72 -15.22
C LEU A 42 -22.12 -22.29 -16.25
N ASN A 43 -21.65 -21.99 -17.46
CA ASN A 43 -22.49 -21.67 -18.62
C ASN A 43 -22.86 -22.94 -19.44
N GLU A 44 -22.69 -24.12 -18.85
CA GLU A 44 -23.06 -25.40 -19.47
C GLU A 44 -24.57 -25.64 -19.40
N THR A 45 -25.08 -26.40 -20.38
CA THR A 45 -26.48 -26.79 -20.45
C THR A 45 -26.93 -27.56 -19.21
N LEU A 46 -28.23 -27.48 -18.90
CA LEU A 46 -28.79 -28.20 -17.75
C LEU A 46 -28.57 -29.72 -17.86
N THR A 47 -28.69 -30.27 -19.07
CA THR A 47 -28.47 -31.71 -19.35
C THR A 47 -27.03 -32.12 -19.04
N TRP A 48 -26.05 -31.33 -19.51
CA TRP A 48 -24.64 -31.58 -19.22
C TRP A 48 -24.35 -31.51 -17.72
N ARG A 49 -24.88 -30.50 -17.02
CA ARG A 49 -24.70 -30.37 -15.57
C ARG A 49 -25.34 -31.53 -14.79
N LYS A 50 -26.51 -32.01 -15.22
CA LYS A 50 -27.16 -33.20 -14.62
C LYS A 50 -26.34 -34.47 -14.84
N GLN A 51 -25.75 -34.66 -16.02
CA GLN A 51 -24.90 -35.82 -16.33
C GLN A 51 -23.72 -35.96 -15.35
N TYR A 52 -23.12 -34.83 -14.96
CA TYR A 52 -21.97 -34.81 -14.04
C TYR A 52 -22.33 -34.43 -12.59
N ALA A 53 -23.62 -34.30 -12.27
CA ALA A 53 -24.12 -33.85 -10.97
C ALA A 53 -23.47 -32.53 -10.47
N LEU A 54 -23.30 -31.56 -11.38
CA LEU A 54 -22.66 -30.28 -11.09
C LEU A 54 -23.68 -29.15 -10.85
N PRO A 55 -23.44 -28.26 -9.87
CA PRO A 55 -24.28 -27.09 -9.64
C PRO A 55 -24.09 -26.03 -10.74
N PRO A 56 -25.01 -25.05 -10.87
CA PRO A 56 -24.79 -23.86 -11.73
C PRO A 56 -23.59 -23.01 -11.30
N LYS A 57 -23.23 -23.06 -10.01
CA LYS A 57 -22.14 -22.27 -9.43
C LYS A 57 -21.31 -23.15 -8.51
N VAL A 58 -20.01 -23.13 -8.70
CA VAL A 58 -19.04 -23.75 -7.77
C VAL A 58 -18.42 -22.63 -6.94
N ILE A 59 -18.42 -22.80 -5.61
CA ILE A 59 -17.79 -21.86 -4.67
C ILE A 59 -16.59 -22.55 -4.05
N PHE A 60 -15.43 -21.92 -4.15
CA PHE A 60 -14.17 -22.43 -3.62
C PHE A 60 -13.88 -21.79 -2.27
N LYS A 61 -13.36 -22.60 -1.36
CA LYS A 61 -12.80 -22.14 -0.08
C LYS A 61 -11.32 -22.50 -0.04
N GLY A 62 -10.50 -21.55 0.38
CA GLY A 62 -9.07 -21.72 0.43
C GLY A 62 -8.35 -20.49 0.94
N VAL A 63 -7.02 -20.54 0.81
CA VAL A 63 -6.07 -19.48 1.17
C VAL A 63 -5.57 -18.83 -0.11
N TRP A 64 -5.74 -17.51 -0.21
CA TRP A 64 -5.22 -16.71 -1.30
C TRP A 64 -3.72 -16.47 -1.14
N ASN A 65 -3.01 -16.47 -2.26
CA ASN A 65 -1.60 -16.11 -2.33
C ASN A 65 -1.26 -15.52 -3.70
N LEU A 66 -0.15 -14.78 -3.79
CA LEU A 66 0.46 -14.37 -5.05
C LEU A 66 1.65 -15.28 -5.35
N ASP A 67 1.74 -15.76 -6.59
CA ASP A 67 2.91 -16.51 -7.03
C ASP A 67 4.04 -15.57 -7.51
N ALA A 68 5.14 -16.15 -8.02
CA ALA A 68 6.29 -15.39 -8.48
C ALA A 68 6.04 -14.57 -9.77
N ASN A 69 4.96 -14.85 -10.51
CA ASN A 69 4.53 -14.11 -11.69
C ASN A 69 3.43 -13.09 -11.37
N HIS A 70 3.10 -12.93 -10.08
CA HIS A 70 2.01 -12.11 -9.59
C HIS A 70 0.63 -12.60 -10.05
N ASP A 71 0.51 -13.89 -10.36
CA ASP A 71 -0.77 -14.53 -10.61
C ASP A 71 -1.46 -14.85 -9.27
N LEU A 72 -2.79 -14.72 -9.25
CA LEU A 72 -3.58 -15.04 -8.06
C LEU A 72 -3.72 -16.55 -7.92
N THR A 73 -3.30 -17.07 -6.77
CA THR A 73 -3.44 -18.49 -6.44
C THR A 73 -4.40 -18.68 -5.27
N LEU A 74 -5.21 -19.72 -5.33
CA LEU A 74 -6.07 -20.15 -4.24
C LEU A 74 -5.76 -21.62 -3.90
N ILE A 75 -5.20 -21.84 -2.71
CA ILE A 75 -4.92 -23.18 -2.19
C ILE A 75 -6.18 -23.69 -1.50
N LEU A 76 -6.81 -24.72 -2.04
CA LEU A 76 -8.14 -25.16 -1.60
C LEU A 76 -8.11 -25.90 -0.25
N ASP A 77 -9.08 -25.56 0.60
CA ASP A 77 -9.34 -26.27 1.86
C ASP A 77 -9.99 -27.62 1.62
N LYS A 78 -10.05 -28.50 2.64
CA LYS A 78 -10.90 -29.70 2.54
C LYS A 78 -12.38 -29.35 2.69
N ASN A 79 -13.24 -29.75 1.74
CA ASN A 79 -14.69 -29.72 1.96
C ASN A 79 -15.41 -30.94 1.34
N LYS A 80 -16.76 -30.95 1.32
CA LYS A 80 -17.58 -32.07 0.80
C LYS A 80 -17.37 -32.33 -0.70
N ASN A 81 -17.03 -31.30 -1.46
CA ASN A 81 -16.96 -31.31 -2.93
C ASN A 81 -15.53 -31.11 -3.47
N GLN A 82 -14.59 -30.64 -2.65
CA GLN A 82 -13.24 -30.25 -3.07
C GLN A 82 -12.15 -31.04 -2.32
N PHE A 83 -11.03 -31.32 -3.01
CA PHE A 83 -9.82 -31.86 -2.39
C PHE A 83 -9.00 -30.76 -1.74
N GLN A 84 -8.30 -31.12 -0.67
CA GLN A 84 -7.40 -30.21 0.04
C GLN A 84 -6.08 -30.12 -0.71
N GLY A 85 -5.53 -28.91 -0.83
CA GLY A 85 -4.22 -28.67 -1.43
C GLY A 85 -4.22 -28.53 -2.95
N ASP A 86 -5.37 -28.71 -3.62
CA ASP A 86 -5.53 -28.31 -5.02
C ASP A 86 -5.24 -26.80 -5.12
N ILE A 87 -4.49 -26.40 -6.16
CA ILE A 87 -4.11 -25.00 -6.38
C ILE A 87 -4.81 -24.50 -7.63
N LEU A 88 -5.62 -23.45 -7.47
CA LEU A 88 -6.23 -22.73 -8.57
C LEU A 88 -5.38 -21.49 -8.88
N THR A 89 -4.66 -21.49 -9.99
CA THR A 89 -3.87 -20.35 -10.46
C THR A 89 -4.65 -19.58 -11.52
N ILE A 90 -5.06 -18.35 -11.20
CA ILE A 90 -5.74 -17.42 -12.10
C ILE A 90 -4.68 -16.48 -12.67
N LYS A 91 -4.41 -16.61 -13.96
CA LYS A 91 -3.43 -15.79 -14.67
C LYS A 91 -4.01 -14.44 -15.01
N GLY A 92 -3.28 -13.37 -14.71
CA GLY A 92 -3.82 -12.03 -14.92
C GLY A 92 -3.00 -10.89 -14.37
N ASN A 93 -3.53 -9.68 -14.47
CA ASN A 93 -2.82 -8.45 -14.11
C ASN A 93 -3.45 -7.79 -12.91
N ILE A 94 -2.65 -7.41 -11.92
CA ILE A 94 -3.08 -6.43 -10.93
C ILE A 94 -3.24 -5.09 -11.67
N ILE A 95 -4.46 -4.52 -11.67
CA ILE A 95 -4.76 -3.25 -12.32
C ILE A 95 -4.64 -2.09 -11.33
N SER A 96 -5.19 -2.26 -10.13
CA SER A 96 -5.14 -1.26 -9.07
C SER A 96 -5.14 -1.92 -7.69
N GLY A 97 -4.48 -1.26 -6.75
CA GLY A 97 -4.56 -1.51 -5.32
C GLY A 97 -5.14 -0.28 -4.64
N ASP A 98 -6.43 -0.04 -4.84
CA ASP A 98 -7.15 1.08 -4.23
C ASP A 98 -7.36 0.83 -2.74
N THR A 99 -7.80 1.85 -2.00
CA THR A 99 -7.87 1.83 -0.52
C THR A 99 -8.52 0.59 0.06
N ASP A 100 -9.51 0.00 -0.61
CA ASP A 100 -10.24 -1.14 -0.07
C ASP A 100 -10.40 -2.29 -1.06
N ILE A 101 -9.85 -2.13 -2.28
CA ILE A 101 -10.08 -3.08 -3.39
C ILE A 101 -8.76 -3.35 -4.11
N LEU A 102 -8.42 -4.63 -4.25
CA LEU A 102 -7.45 -5.12 -5.23
C LEU A 102 -8.22 -5.54 -6.49
N ALA A 103 -8.02 -4.80 -7.58
CA ALA A 103 -8.60 -5.12 -8.88
C ALA A 103 -7.63 -5.96 -9.71
N PHE A 104 -8.06 -7.14 -10.15
CA PHE A 104 -7.26 -8.09 -10.90
C PHE A 104 -7.93 -8.45 -12.23
N GLN A 105 -7.29 -8.10 -13.35
CA GLN A 105 -7.76 -8.43 -14.69
C GLN A 105 -7.49 -9.89 -15.02
N VAL A 106 -8.50 -10.59 -15.51
CA VAL A 106 -8.39 -11.95 -16.04
C VAL A 106 -8.84 -11.92 -17.49
N LYS A 107 -8.02 -12.49 -18.37
CA LYS A 107 -8.38 -12.78 -19.75
C LYS A 107 -8.62 -14.28 -19.87
N SER A 108 -9.76 -14.68 -20.40
CA SER A 108 -10.10 -16.08 -20.63
C SER A 108 -10.62 -16.28 -22.04
N TYR A 109 -10.53 -17.51 -22.54
CA TYR A 109 -11.10 -17.91 -23.82
C TYR A 109 -12.11 -19.01 -23.59
N ASP A 110 -13.28 -18.92 -24.22
CA ASP A 110 -14.25 -20.00 -24.21
C ASP A 110 -13.86 -21.13 -25.21
N ARG A 111 -14.70 -22.16 -25.31
CA ARG A 111 -14.48 -23.28 -26.25
C ARG A 111 -14.48 -22.85 -27.72
N ASP A 112 -15.14 -21.74 -28.05
CA ASP A 112 -15.23 -21.20 -29.40
C ASP A 112 -14.06 -20.24 -29.69
N GLY A 113 -13.17 -20.02 -28.72
CA GLY A 113 -11.99 -19.16 -28.83
C GLY A 113 -12.32 -17.67 -28.65
N LEU A 114 -13.51 -17.32 -28.16
CA LEU A 114 -13.89 -15.93 -27.92
C LEU A 114 -13.24 -15.41 -26.64
N LEU A 115 -12.66 -14.20 -26.73
CA LEU A 115 -12.02 -13.54 -25.62
C LEU A 115 -13.06 -12.95 -24.65
N ASP A 116 -12.99 -13.34 -23.38
CA ASP A 116 -13.70 -12.74 -22.25
C ASP A 116 -12.70 -12.06 -21.31
N ILE A 117 -12.93 -10.78 -21.00
CA ILE A 117 -12.09 -9.99 -20.09
C ILE A 117 -12.91 -9.64 -18.85
N ARG A 118 -12.39 -10.00 -17.68
CA ARG A 118 -13.04 -9.75 -16.39
C ARG A 118 -12.13 -9.08 -15.40
N ILE A 119 -12.74 -8.41 -14.43
CA ILE A 119 -12.05 -7.83 -13.28
C ILE A 119 -12.56 -8.52 -12.03
N LEU A 120 -11.67 -9.26 -11.37
CA LEU A 120 -11.89 -9.80 -10.04
C LEU A 120 -11.55 -8.72 -9.02
N LYS A 121 -12.43 -8.51 -8.03
CA LYS A 121 -12.26 -7.48 -7.00
C LYS A 121 -12.18 -8.18 -5.64
N LEU A 122 -11.03 -8.07 -4.98
CA LEU A 122 -10.84 -8.54 -3.61
C LEU A 122 -10.98 -7.36 -2.65
N ASN A 123 -11.81 -7.50 -1.61
CA ASN A 123 -11.88 -6.56 -0.51
C ASN A 123 -10.65 -6.71 0.39
N ILE A 124 -9.90 -5.62 0.58
CA ILE A 124 -8.59 -5.65 1.23
C ILE A 124 -8.40 -4.50 2.23
N THR A 125 -7.35 -4.61 3.04
CA THR A 125 -6.68 -3.50 3.73
C THR A 125 -5.20 -3.50 3.31
N LEU A 126 -4.67 -2.33 3.00
CA LEU A 126 -3.27 -2.15 2.62
C LEU A 126 -2.41 -1.87 3.85
N PHE A 127 -1.26 -2.53 3.95
CA PHE A 127 -0.29 -2.31 5.03
C PHE A 127 1.13 -2.62 4.57
N ALA A 128 2.11 -2.15 5.33
CA ALA A 128 3.51 -2.53 5.16
C ALA A 128 3.88 -3.56 6.24
N ASP A 129 4.60 -4.62 5.86
CA ASP A 129 5.08 -5.60 6.84
C ASP A 129 6.36 -5.12 7.56
N GLU A 130 6.91 -5.96 8.43
CA GLU A 130 8.12 -5.66 9.20
C GLU A 130 9.37 -5.44 8.33
N SER A 131 9.35 -5.92 7.08
CA SER A 131 10.40 -5.74 6.07
C SER A 131 10.09 -4.59 5.10
N ASN A 132 9.09 -3.77 5.41
CA ASN A 132 8.58 -2.67 4.58
C ASN A 132 8.12 -3.12 3.19
N ARG A 133 7.67 -4.37 3.03
CA ARG A 133 7.05 -4.85 1.79
C ARG A 133 5.59 -4.39 1.75
N LEU A 134 5.09 -4.16 0.54
CA LEU A 134 3.70 -3.76 0.33
C LEU A 134 2.80 -4.99 0.38
N CYS A 135 1.81 -4.96 1.26
CA CYS A 135 0.94 -6.10 1.54
C CYS A 135 -0.53 -5.74 1.39
N PHE A 136 -1.31 -6.69 0.88
CA PHE A 136 -2.77 -6.65 0.83
C PHE A 136 -3.32 -7.69 1.80
N MET A 137 -3.93 -7.25 2.89
CA MET A 137 -4.67 -8.13 3.80
C MET A 137 -6.08 -8.33 3.27
N ILE A 138 -6.44 -9.56 2.89
CA ILE A 138 -7.77 -9.88 2.37
C ILE A 138 -8.77 -9.93 3.53
N LYS A 139 -9.83 -9.13 3.42
CA LYS A 139 -10.91 -9.05 4.44
C LYS A 139 -11.78 -10.30 4.38
N LYS A 140 -11.47 -11.30 5.20
CA LYS A 140 -12.30 -12.50 5.45
C LYS A 140 -12.11 -12.96 6.89
N LEU A 141 -12.88 -13.95 7.36
CA LEU A 141 -12.86 -14.41 8.77
C LEU A 141 -11.44 -14.74 9.28
N GLN A 142 -10.63 -15.39 8.45
CA GLN A 142 -9.20 -15.61 8.68
C GLN A 142 -8.44 -14.88 7.58
N PRO A 143 -7.88 -13.68 7.81
CA PRO A 143 -7.27 -12.90 6.74
C PRO A 143 -6.11 -13.64 6.06
N ASP A 144 -6.04 -13.52 4.73
CA ASP A 144 -4.84 -13.90 3.97
C ASP A 144 -4.02 -12.64 3.66
N ILE A 145 -2.72 -12.81 3.46
CA ILE A 145 -1.82 -11.69 3.12
C ILE A 145 -1.21 -11.96 1.75
N LEU A 146 -1.54 -11.10 0.78
CA LEU A 146 -0.85 -11.06 -0.50
C LEU A 146 0.33 -10.09 -0.37
N THR A 147 1.55 -10.56 -0.63
CA THR A 147 2.75 -9.73 -0.49
C THR A 147 3.36 -9.44 -1.86
N LEU A 148 3.67 -8.17 -2.12
CA LEU A 148 4.47 -7.77 -3.27
C LEU A 148 5.96 -7.97 -2.93
N GLU A 149 6.56 -9.03 -3.45
CA GLU A 149 7.93 -9.47 -3.10
C GLU A 149 9.06 -8.63 -3.72
N GLY A 150 8.72 -7.63 -4.53
CA GLY A 150 9.69 -6.75 -5.18
C GLY A 150 9.98 -5.48 -4.38
N SER A 151 11.00 -4.74 -4.78
CA SER A 151 11.23 -3.40 -4.23
C SER A 151 10.26 -2.39 -4.82
N TRP A 152 9.87 -1.39 -4.03
CA TRP A 152 9.17 -0.21 -4.50
C TRP A 152 10.08 1.03 -4.45
N GLN A 153 9.63 2.12 -5.07
CA GLN A 153 10.30 3.41 -5.12
C GLN A 153 9.30 4.56 -5.01
N ILE A 154 9.80 5.79 -4.89
CA ILE A 154 8.99 7.02 -4.88
C ILE A 154 9.22 7.73 -6.21
N ASN A 155 8.15 8.17 -6.88
CA ASN A 155 8.25 8.96 -8.11
C ASN A 155 8.31 10.47 -7.84
N ASP A 156 8.37 11.27 -8.91
CA ASP A 156 8.43 12.74 -8.83
C ASP A 156 7.17 13.36 -8.18
N ASN A 157 6.04 12.66 -8.24
CA ASN A 157 4.78 13.03 -7.58
C ASN A 157 4.69 12.50 -6.14
N GLN A 158 5.79 11.99 -5.59
CA GLN A 158 5.89 11.48 -4.23
C GLN A 158 4.97 10.27 -3.95
N GLN A 159 4.61 9.53 -5.00
CA GLN A 159 3.78 8.34 -4.96
C GLN A 159 4.63 7.07 -4.90
N ILE A 160 4.10 6.03 -4.27
CA ILE A 160 4.76 4.73 -4.23
C ILE A 160 4.54 4.04 -5.57
N ILE A 161 5.64 3.68 -6.22
CA ILE A 161 5.66 2.87 -7.44
C ILE A 161 6.21 1.48 -7.14
N TYR A 162 5.46 0.47 -7.54
CA TYR A 162 5.90 -0.92 -7.57
C TYR A 162 5.97 -1.42 -9.01
N GLU A 163 7.14 -1.86 -9.43
CA GLU A 163 7.37 -2.42 -10.76
C GLU A 163 7.64 -3.91 -10.66
N TYR A 164 7.03 -4.68 -11.54
CA TYR A 164 7.27 -6.11 -11.66
C TYR A 164 7.26 -6.57 -13.11
N GLN A 165 8.06 -7.58 -13.40
CA GLN A 165 8.12 -8.20 -14.72
C GLN A 165 7.45 -9.56 -14.69
N ARG A 166 6.60 -9.82 -15.67
CA ARG A 166 6.14 -11.18 -15.98
C ARG A 166 6.69 -11.62 -17.32
N THR A 167 6.81 -12.92 -17.51
CA THR A 167 7.00 -13.49 -18.85
C THR A 167 5.64 -13.86 -19.41
N ASP A 168 5.26 -13.26 -20.54
CA ASP A 168 4.14 -13.71 -21.32
C ASP A 168 4.42 -15.12 -21.86
N LEU A 169 3.53 -16.07 -21.60
CA LEU A 169 3.81 -17.48 -21.87
C LEU A 169 3.72 -17.83 -23.37
N GLU A 170 2.92 -17.08 -24.14
CA GLU A 170 2.71 -17.32 -25.56
C GLU A 170 3.86 -16.74 -26.38
N THR A 171 4.20 -15.48 -26.12
CA THR A 171 5.24 -14.74 -26.86
C THR A 171 6.63 -14.92 -26.25
N LYS A 172 6.73 -15.43 -25.01
CA LYS A 172 7.96 -15.47 -24.19
C LYS A 172 8.59 -14.09 -23.94
N VAL A 173 7.84 -13.01 -24.17
CA VAL A 173 8.30 -11.63 -23.96
C VAL A 173 8.14 -11.24 -22.50
N LYS A 174 9.12 -10.52 -21.96
CA LYS A 174 8.99 -9.92 -20.63
C LYS A 174 8.14 -8.66 -20.72
N ILE A 175 7.03 -8.64 -19.99
CA ILE A 175 6.14 -7.49 -19.86
C ILE A 175 6.40 -6.84 -18.51
N SER A 176 6.78 -5.56 -18.52
CA SER A 176 6.88 -4.74 -17.32
C SER A 176 5.50 -4.19 -16.95
N ASN A 177 5.13 -4.31 -15.70
CA ASN A 177 3.89 -3.77 -15.14
C ASN A 177 4.23 -2.83 -13.99
N THR A 178 3.46 -1.76 -13.87
CA THR A 178 3.65 -0.71 -12.86
C THR A 178 2.36 -0.52 -12.07
N LEU A 179 2.47 -0.65 -10.74
CA LEU A 179 1.42 -0.28 -9.81
C LEU A 179 1.80 1.04 -9.14
N ILE A 180 0.90 2.02 -9.21
CA ILE A 180 1.09 3.33 -8.59
C ILE A 180 0.06 3.46 -7.47
N PHE A 181 0.53 3.60 -6.25
CA PHE A 181 -0.30 3.89 -5.10
C PHE A 181 -0.33 5.40 -4.90
N ARG A 182 -1.52 5.99 -5.02
CA ARG A 182 -1.75 7.42 -4.81
C ARG A 182 -2.14 7.67 -3.37
N GLY A 183 -1.63 8.75 -2.79
CA GLY A 183 -1.71 9.04 -1.37
C GLY A 183 -0.69 10.09 -0.98
N PHE A 184 -0.52 10.29 0.32
CA PHE A 184 0.35 11.32 0.89
C PHE A 184 1.12 10.80 2.10
N TRP A 185 2.31 11.37 2.31
CA TRP A 185 3.20 11.04 3.41
C TRP A 185 2.82 11.78 4.69
N GLN A 186 2.99 11.11 5.82
CA GLN A 186 2.90 11.67 7.16
C GLN A 186 4.03 11.11 8.04
N ILE A 187 4.49 11.94 8.97
CA ILE A 187 5.49 11.55 9.97
C ILE A 187 4.76 11.40 11.30
N THR A 188 4.55 10.15 11.71
CA THR A 188 3.72 9.84 12.88
C THR A 188 4.54 9.65 14.15
N SER A 189 5.79 9.19 14.03
CA SER A 189 6.74 9.06 15.14
C SER A 189 8.19 9.07 14.65
N VAL A 190 9.18 9.13 15.56
CA VAL A 190 10.63 9.18 15.25
C VAL A 190 11.09 8.11 14.25
N ASN A 191 10.56 6.89 14.39
CA ASN A 191 11.03 5.72 13.63
C ASN A 191 9.98 5.20 12.64
N LYS A 192 9.00 6.02 12.28
CA LYS A 192 7.86 5.61 11.47
C LYS A 192 7.49 6.67 10.45
N LEU A 193 7.48 6.26 9.19
CA LEU A 193 6.96 7.06 8.09
C LEU A 193 5.70 6.37 7.55
N THR A 194 4.60 7.11 7.52
CA THR A 194 3.29 6.59 7.13
C THR A 194 2.90 7.14 5.77
N TYR A 195 2.51 6.27 4.84
CA TYR A 195 1.86 6.66 3.57
C TYR A 195 0.37 6.40 3.65
N ILE A 196 -0.43 7.45 3.59
CA ILE A 196 -1.89 7.38 3.67
C ILE A 196 -2.46 7.44 2.27
N LEU A 197 -3.22 6.42 1.89
CA LEU A 197 -3.82 6.34 0.55
C LEU A 197 -5.03 7.27 0.42
N LYS A 198 -5.83 7.38 1.50
CA LYS A 198 -7.00 8.25 1.57
C LYS A 198 -7.30 8.60 3.02
N HIS A 199 -7.68 9.85 3.27
CA HIS A 199 -8.13 10.29 4.59
C HIS A 199 -9.30 9.42 5.09
N GLY A 200 -9.23 9.01 6.37
CA GLY A 200 -10.26 8.21 7.02
C GLY A 200 -10.31 6.73 6.62
N SER A 201 -9.40 6.27 5.77
CA SER A 201 -9.25 4.84 5.47
C SER A 201 -8.27 4.18 6.44
N ASP A 202 -8.53 2.91 6.77
CA ASP A 202 -7.59 2.07 7.53
C ASP A 202 -6.38 1.62 6.68
N SER A 203 -6.47 1.77 5.36
CA SER A 203 -5.42 1.38 4.43
C SER A 203 -4.33 2.43 4.34
N ARG A 204 -3.15 2.06 4.84
CA ARG A 204 -1.96 2.89 4.88
C ARG A 204 -0.71 2.02 4.95
N PHE A 205 0.41 2.52 4.45
CA PHE A 205 1.69 1.84 4.61
C PHE A 205 2.47 2.48 5.76
N ASP A 206 2.69 1.70 6.80
CA ASP A 206 3.37 2.12 8.02
C ASP A 206 4.81 1.60 8.00
N PHE A 207 5.72 2.38 7.43
CA PHE A 207 7.11 1.95 7.23
C PHE A 207 7.97 2.21 8.46
N ARG A 208 8.79 1.22 8.82
CA ARG A 208 9.88 1.39 9.77
C ARG A 208 11.01 2.13 9.05
N ALA A 209 11.22 3.37 9.45
CA ALA A 209 12.12 4.30 8.80
C ALA A 209 13.01 4.97 9.86
N GLN A 210 14.24 5.29 9.50
CA GLN A 210 15.12 6.11 10.33
C GLN A 210 15.36 7.43 9.62
N ILE A 211 15.34 8.51 10.37
CA ILE A 211 15.72 9.81 9.83
C ILE A 211 17.20 9.77 9.47
N GLU A 212 17.54 10.16 8.25
CA GLU A 212 18.94 10.19 7.78
C GLU A 212 19.68 11.39 8.37
N THR A 213 19.03 12.56 8.36
CA THR A 213 19.57 13.83 8.85
C THR A 213 18.61 14.44 9.87
N PRO A 214 18.83 14.19 11.18
CA PRO A 214 17.98 14.70 12.26
C PRO A 214 17.85 16.23 12.26
N THR A 215 18.93 16.91 11.89
CA THR A 215 18.97 18.36 11.71
C THR A 215 18.69 18.70 10.26
N ILE A 216 17.55 19.35 10.02
CA ILE A 216 17.12 19.77 8.69
C ILE A 216 17.41 21.27 8.53
N TYR A 217 17.99 21.62 7.38
CA TYR A 217 18.11 23.00 6.93
C TYR A 217 16.98 23.31 5.95
N PRO A 218 16.05 24.22 6.31
CA PRO A 218 14.84 24.49 5.53
C PRO A 218 15.08 24.88 4.07
N GLN A 219 16.26 25.44 3.75
CA GLN A 219 16.64 25.84 2.39
C GLN A 219 16.81 24.65 1.44
N GLU A 220 17.07 23.45 1.96
CA GLU A 220 17.20 22.24 1.13
C GLU A 220 15.84 21.72 0.64
N GLY A 221 14.74 22.13 1.27
CA GLY A 221 13.38 21.78 0.82
C GLY A 221 13.07 20.28 0.85
N LEU A 222 13.85 19.47 1.58
CA LEU A 222 13.70 18.02 1.59
C LEU A 222 13.87 17.42 2.99
N ILE A 223 13.21 16.28 3.21
CA ILE A 223 13.38 15.45 4.40
C ILE A 223 13.84 14.06 3.93
N LYS A 224 15.00 13.60 4.41
CA LYS A 224 15.59 12.31 4.04
C LYS A 224 15.33 11.25 5.10
N TYR A 225 14.85 10.10 4.64
CA TYR A 225 14.67 8.91 5.46
C TYR A 225 15.43 7.73 4.88
N ARG A 226 16.05 6.94 5.74
CA ARG A 226 16.59 5.63 5.43
C ARG A 226 15.53 4.57 5.73
N ILE A 227 15.17 3.80 4.72
CA ILE A 227 14.19 2.71 4.82
C ILE A 227 14.85 1.43 4.32
N GLY A 228 14.77 0.35 5.11
CA GLY A 228 15.11 -0.98 4.62
C GLY A 228 13.97 -1.49 3.75
N ILE A 229 14.17 -1.67 2.45
CA ILE A 229 13.14 -2.16 1.52
C ILE A 229 13.49 -3.61 1.17
N GLY A 230 12.79 -4.57 1.79
CA GLY A 230 13.14 -5.98 1.73
C GLY A 230 12.74 -6.66 0.41
N VAL A 231 13.66 -7.47 -0.14
CA VAL A 231 13.41 -8.48 -1.17
C VAL A 231 13.79 -9.83 -0.56
N LYS A 232 12.85 -10.78 -0.47
CA LYS A 232 12.98 -12.07 0.24
C LYS A 232 14.21 -12.92 -0.13
N LYS A 233 14.83 -12.68 -1.29
CA LYS A 233 15.96 -13.47 -1.81
C LYS A 233 17.35 -12.90 -1.50
N SER A 234 17.45 -11.70 -0.93
CA SER A 234 18.73 -11.11 -0.55
C SER A 234 18.90 -11.15 0.96
N LYS A 235 19.92 -11.86 1.46
CA LYS A 235 20.35 -11.76 2.87
C LYS A 235 20.86 -10.34 3.23
N ALA A 236 20.99 -9.45 2.26
CA ALA A 236 21.33 -8.06 2.47
C ALA A 236 20.05 -7.22 2.46
N TYR A 237 19.69 -6.66 3.63
CA TYR A 237 18.75 -5.55 3.68
C TYR A 237 19.32 -4.40 2.85
N HIS A 238 18.70 -4.09 1.71
CA HIS A 238 19.07 -2.92 0.94
C HIS A 238 18.38 -1.72 1.59
N HIS A 239 19.17 -0.95 2.36
CA HIS A 239 18.73 0.36 2.80
C HIS A 239 18.67 1.29 1.59
N LYS A 240 17.52 1.92 1.37
CA LYS A 240 17.37 3.02 0.42
C LYS A 240 17.12 4.31 1.18
N VAL A 241 17.71 5.39 0.70
CA VAL A 241 17.34 6.74 1.14
C VAL A 241 16.20 7.19 0.25
N ILE A 242 15.08 7.54 0.87
CA ILE A 242 13.99 8.25 0.21
C ILE A 242 14.06 9.73 0.59
N SER A 243 13.72 10.59 -0.36
CA SER A 243 13.67 12.04 -0.17
C SER A 243 12.23 12.49 -0.37
N LEU A 244 11.66 13.11 0.66
CA LEU A 244 10.39 13.80 0.58
C LEU A 244 10.68 15.26 0.24
N TYR A 245 10.04 15.79 -0.80
CA TYR A 245 10.28 17.14 -1.31
C TYR A 245 9.12 18.06 -0.99
N GLY A 246 9.42 19.31 -0.64
CA GLY A 246 8.42 20.23 -0.14
C GLY A 246 8.98 21.56 0.32
N THR A 247 8.12 22.36 0.93
CA THR A 247 8.45 23.70 1.38
C THR A 247 8.01 23.93 2.80
N TRP A 248 8.91 24.46 3.62
CA TRP A 248 8.61 24.87 4.98
C TRP A 248 7.85 26.20 4.96
N LYS A 249 6.73 26.26 5.66
CA LYS A 249 5.89 27.45 5.80
C LYS A 249 5.39 27.59 7.23
N PHE A 250 4.94 28.78 7.58
CA PHE A 250 4.09 28.99 8.75
C PHE A 250 2.66 29.24 8.28
N ASN A 251 1.68 28.58 8.90
CA ASN A 251 0.28 28.89 8.64
C ASN A 251 -0.16 30.16 9.41
N ARG A 252 -1.40 30.61 9.22
CA ARG A 252 -1.94 31.81 9.90
C ARG A 252 -2.02 31.68 11.42
N ARG A 253 -2.02 30.45 11.95
CA ARG A 253 -1.96 30.15 13.38
C ARG A 253 -0.51 30.02 13.87
N LEU A 254 0.45 30.35 13.01
CA LEU A 254 1.89 30.29 13.24
C LEU A 254 2.37 28.87 13.57
N THR A 255 1.64 27.86 13.11
CA THR A 255 2.08 26.47 13.13
C THR A 255 3.04 26.24 11.98
N LEU A 256 4.12 25.53 12.26
CA LEU A 256 5.08 25.12 11.26
C LEU A 256 4.51 23.97 10.43
N ILE A 257 4.50 24.14 9.11
CA ILE A 257 4.01 23.14 8.17
C ILE A 257 5.07 22.83 7.11
N TYR A 258 5.08 21.58 6.65
CA TYR A 258 5.85 21.15 5.51
C TYR A 258 4.90 20.76 4.38
N GLN A 259 4.85 21.61 3.35
CA GLN A 259 3.93 21.48 2.24
C GLN A 259 4.57 20.71 1.09
N MET A 260 3.92 19.64 0.65
CA MET A 260 4.40 18.73 -0.38
C MET A 260 3.45 18.73 -1.58
N ASN A 261 4.02 18.75 -2.79
CA ASN A 261 3.26 18.67 -4.04
C ASN A 261 3.25 17.22 -4.55
N TYR A 262 2.07 16.72 -4.91
CA TYR A 262 1.82 15.37 -5.42
C TYR A 262 1.26 15.37 -6.86
N GLY A 263 1.22 16.54 -7.50
CA GLY A 263 0.73 16.71 -8.87
C GLY A 263 -0.27 17.87 -8.99
N PRO A 264 -0.90 18.06 -10.17
CA PRO A 264 -1.83 19.16 -10.42
C PRO A 264 -2.98 19.19 -9.41
N GLY A 265 -3.00 20.20 -8.54
CA GLY A 265 -4.05 20.40 -7.53
C GLY A 265 -3.95 19.52 -6.28
N GLU A 266 -2.95 18.63 -6.19
CA GLU A 266 -2.75 17.73 -5.05
C GLU A 266 -1.60 18.23 -4.18
N ILE A 267 -1.95 19.04 -3.17
CA ILE A 267 -0.99 19.57 -2.19
C ILE A 267 -1.43 19.09 -0.81
N TYR A 268 -0.51 18.46 -0.08
CA TYR A 268 -0.74 18.02 1.29
C TYR A 268 0.33 18.57 2.22
N ASP A 269 -0.10 18.92 3.43
CA ASP A 269 0.75 19.51 4.46
C ASP A 269 1.00 18.50 5.59
N ILE A 270 2.23 18.46 6.09
CA ILE A 270 2.56 17.86 7.39
C ILE A 270 2.62 18.99 8.41
N GLU A 271 1.70 18.98 9.36
CA GLU A 271 1.71 19.93 10.46
C GLU A 271 2.59 19.44 11.61
N PHE A 272 3.46 20.31 12.11
CA PHE A 272 4.33 20.03 13.24
C PHE A 272 3.99 20.92 14.42
N GLY A 273 3.97 20.31 15.61
CA GLY A 273 4.25 21.06 16.83
C GLY A 273 5.75 21.37 16.88
N ALA A 274 6.12 22.46 17.56
CA ALA A 274 7.52 22.81 17.71
C ALA A 274 7.82 23.44 19.08
N GLU A 275 8.95 23.04 19.66
CA GLU A 275 9.56 23.72 20.81
C GLU A 275 10.71 24.57 20.33
N VAL A 276 10.72 25.86 20.68
CA VAL A 276 11.69 26.84 20.20
C VAL A 276 12.80 27.00 21.21
N ASN A 277 14.04 26.81 20.77
CA ASN A 277 15.23 27.14 21.56
C ASN A 277 15.97 28.31 20.92
N PHE A 278 16.10 29.41 21.66
CA PHE A 278 16.89 30.56 21.28
C PHE A 278 18.36 30.32 21.65
N ASN A 279 19.25 30.30 20.65
CA ASN A 279 20.68 30.26 20.92
C ASN A 279 21.32 31.66 20.80
N LYS A 280 22.51 31.82 21.41
CA LYS A 280 23.27 33.09 21.43
C LYS A 280 23.82 33.53 20.05
N ALA A 281 23.51 32.82 18.96
CA ALA A 281 24.14 32.96 17.66
C ALA A 281 23.14 33.25 16.52
N ASP A 282 22.02 33.93 16.80
CA ASP A 282 20.99 34.33 15.82
C ASP A 282 20.37 33.15 15.02
N LYS A 283 20.39 31.95 15.61
CA LYS A 283 19.74 30.77 15.06
C LYS A 283 18.62 30.32 15.98
N LEU A 284 17.51 29.92 15.37
CA LEU A 284 16.41 29.29 16.06
C LEU A 284 16.39 27.81 15.72
N GLU A 285 16.42 27.00 16.77
CA GLU A 285 16.28 25.56 16.67
C GLU A 285 14.86 25.19 17.10
N PHE A 286 14.14 24.50 16.23
CA PHE A 286 12.80 24.00 16.48
C PHE A 286 12.87 22.48 16.63
N SER A 287 12.52 21.96 17.81
CA SER A 287 12.36 20.51 18.00
C SER A 287 10.94 20.12 17.61
N LEU A 288 10.81 19.27 16.58
CA LEU A 288 9.50 18.95 16.01
C LEU A 288 8.79 17.85 16.80
N THR A 289 7.49 18.04 16.98
CA THR A 289 6.58 17.08 17.60
C THR A 289 5.41 16.76 16.69
N ASN A 290 4.79 15.59 16.89
CA ASN A 290 3.56 15.22 16.20
C ASN A 290 2.34 15.94 16.83
N GLN A 291 1.14 15.67 16.32
CA GLN A 291 -0.10 16.26 16.83
C GLN A 291 -0.42 15.89 18.30
N LYS A 292 0.18 14.82 18.82
CA LYS A 292 0.08 14.41 20.23
C LYS A 292 1.19 15.00 21.11
N LYS A 293 1.98 15.94 20.59
CA LYS A 293 3.17 16.52 21.22
C LYS A 293 4.29 15.51 21.51
N GLU A 294 4.30 14.36 20.83
CA GLU A 294 5.39 13.39 20.96
C GLU A 294 6.56 13.83 20.06
N PRO A 295 7.81 13.74 20.53
CA PRO A 295 8.97 14.16 19.75
C PRO A 295 9.15 13.30 18.50
N LEU A 296 9.49 13.94 17.38
CA LEU A 296 9.77 13.27 16.11
C LEU A 296 11.27 13.06 15.86
N GLY A 297 12.14 13.51 16.77
CA GLY A 297 13.60 13.41 16.60
C GLY A 297 14.14 14.30 15.48
N LEU A 298 13.31 15.17 14.92
CA LEU A 298 13.67 16.16 13.92
C LEU A 298 13.90 17.53 14.55
N ARG A 299 14.93 18.21 14.08
CA ARG A 299 15.24 19.57 14.47
C ARG A 299 15.38 20.45 13.23
N LEU A 300 14.76 21.61 13.24
CA LEU A 300 14.95 22.60 12.18
C LEU A 300 15.76 23.78 12.68
N ASN A 301 16.80 24.10 11.92
CA ASN A 301 17.61 25.27 12.19
C ASN A 301 17.28 26.37 11.20
N PHE A 302 16.61 27.41 11.68
CA PHE A 302 16.36 28.62 10.92
C PHE A 302 17.42 29.68 11.21
N THR A 303 17.92 30.30 10.16
CA THR A 303 18.70 31.54 10.29
C THR A 303 17.75 32.73 10.35
N HIS A 304 18.15 33.80 11.04
CA HIS A 304 17.39 35.05 11.09
C HIS A 304 16.98 35.59 9.70
N ARG A 305 17.88 35.47 8.71
CA ARG A 305 17.59 35.85 7.31
C ARG A 305 16.44 35.06 6.69
N PHE A 306 16.29 33.78 7.04
CA PHE A 306 15.21 32.95 6.51
C PHE A 306 13.88 33.22 7.23
N LEU A 307 13.92 33.47 8.54
CA LEU A 307 12.73 33.84 9.33
C LEU A 307 12.09 35.13 8.81
N LYS A 308 12.92 36.11 8.45
CA LYS A 308 12.48 37.34 7.74
C LYS A 308 11.75 37.05 6.44
N LYS A 309 12.24 36.09 5.64
CA LYS A 309 11.60 35.71 4.36
C LYS A 309 10.26 34.99 4.56
N LEU A 310 10.08 34.30 5.68
CA LEU A 310 8.84 33.59 6.01
C LEU A 310 7.81 34.46 6.74
N ASP A 311 8.08 35.76 6.93
CA ASP A 311 7.27 36.67 7.75
C ASP A 311 7.05 36.14 9.20
N ALA A 312 8.03 35.36 9.68
CA ALA A 312 7.94 34.65 10.96
C ALA A 312 8.38 35.51 12.15
N GLU A 313 8.79 36.77 11.94
CA GLU A 313 9.20 37.68 13.02
C GLU A 313 8.09 37.90 14.06
N THR A 314 6.83 37.95 13.60
CA THR A 314 5.67 38.13 14.47
C THR A 314 5.48 36.95 15.43
N TYR A 315 5.72 35.72 14.97
CA TYR A 315 5.66 34.52 15.82
C TYR A 315 6.71 34.55 16.93
N LEU A 316 7.93 34.95 16.58
CA LEU A 316 9.05 35.00 17.51
C LEU A 316 8.86 36.08 18.56
N ARG A 317 8.30 37.23 18.18
CA ARG A 317 7.94 38.30 19.12
C ARG A 317 6.84 37.85 20.07
N LEU A 318 5.84 37.09 19.60
CA LEU A 318 4.75 36.57 20.43
C LEU A 318 5.20 35.49 21.41
N GLU A 319 6.05 34.54 20.99
CA GLU A 319 6.62 33.53 21.91
C GLU A 319 7.54 34.16 22.95
N LYS A 320 8.44 35.07 22.53
CA LYS A 320 9.32 35.79 23.46
C LYS A 320 8.53 36.62 24.47
N ALA A 321 7.49 37.34 24.04
CA ALA A 321 6.61 38.09 24.93
C ALA A 321 5.84 37.17 25.91
N LYS A 322 5.48 35.95 25.50
CA LYS A 322 4.85 34.96 26.39
C LYS A 322 5.83 34.39 27.42
N GLU A 323 7.07 34.10 27.04
CA GLU A 323 8.10 33.66 28.00
C GLU A 323 8.45 34.77 28.99
N GLU A 324 8.60 36.00 28.54
CA GLU A 324 8.83 37.18 29.38
C GLU A 324 7.62 37.46 30.30
N ALA A 325 6.39 37.26 29.83
CA ALA A 325 5.18 37.32 30.65
C ALA A 325 5.11 36.19 31.69
N LYS A 326 5.51 34.96 31.33
CA LYS A 326 5.57 33.82 32.26
C LYS A 326 6.64 34.02 33.35
N ALA A 327 7.78 34.59 32.98
CA ALA A 327 8.87 34.91 33.91
C ALA A 327 8.53 36.08 34.84
N SER A 328 7.83 37.12 34.34
CA SER A 328 7.46 38.29 35.14
C SER A 328 6.27 38.06 36.08
N LEU A 329 5.38 37.10 35.77
CA LEU A 329 4.21 36.80 36.60
C LEU A 329 4.43 35.70 37.65
N GLY A 330 5.56 34.97 37.64
CA GLY A 330 5.87 33.92 38.63
C GLY A 330 4.86 32.76 38.70
N ILE A 331 3.91 32.68 37.77
CA ILE A 331 2.81 31.70 37.77
C ILE A 331 2.99 30.76 36.59
N ARG A 332 3.26 29.48 36.89
CA ARG A 332 3.05 28.36 35.95
C ARG A 332 1.55 28.23 35.71
N LEU A 333 1.05 28.75 34.60
CA LEU A 333 -0.25 28.34 34.07
C LEU A 333 -0.08 26.97 33.38
N PRO A 334 -0.88 25.96 33.75
CA PRO A 334 -0.82 24.65 33.11
C PRO A 334 -1.53 24.70 31.76
N PHE A 335 -0.90 24.10 30.73
CA PHE A 335 -1.58 23.64 29.53
C PHE A 335 -1.08 22.24 29.17
#